data_AF-A0A7M3LXE8-F1
#
_entry.id   AF-A0A7M3LXE8-F1
#
_cell.length_a   1.000
_cell.length_b   1.000
_cell.length_c   1.000
_cell.angle_alpha   90.00
_cell.angle_beta   90.00
_cell.angle_gamma   90.00
#
_symmetry.space_group_name_H-M   'P 1'
#
loop_
_entity.id
_entity.type
_entity.pdbx_description
1 polymer ?
#
loop_
_entity_poly.entity_id
_entity_poly.type
_entity_poly.pdbx_seq_one_letter_code
_entity_poly.pdbx_strand_id
1 'polypeptide(L)'
;MHDDERFAPWGTVTPRFWTNGRPAETAQPAEPHGMQLVAERPHPPVAPPSTGPAQPEPGTREAKPAPPPEEYRERIASITAAFAAPDDHQRLAAASAEAERLDQEISTRYGPTHTHTINVRELRAHLAHLGGEAGVATRWYLHTTGLQAAAWGAAHKLTQDSARRAVHTWTSITAPQDALALGPELLTMLAAVTGEEHRIYRHVRSVLDKLRTAPG
;
A
#
# COMPACT_ATOMS: atom_id res chain seq x y z
N MET A 1 -3.13 23.16 18.04
CA MET A 1 -2.50 21.83 18.07
C MET A 1 -3.34 20.90 17.22
N HIS A 2 -3.01 20.78 15.94
CA HIS A 2 -3.48 19.70 15.08
C HIS A 2 -2.31 19.40 14.15
N ASP A 3 -1.47 18.46 14.57
CA ASP A 3 -0.50 17.81 13.70
C ASP A 3 -1.31 16.94 12.74
N ASP A 4 -1.72 17.55 11.63
CA ASP A 4 -2.02 16.85 10.38
C ASP A 4 -0.67 16.36 9.82
N GLU A 5 -0.04 15.44 10.54
CA GLU A 5 1.05 14.62 10.04
C GLU A 5 0.45 13.71 8.97
N ARG A 6 0.24 14.30 7.80
CA ARG A 6 -0.08 13.63 6.56
C ARG A 6 1.04 12.62 6.32
N PHE A 7 0.81 11.38 6.76
CA PHE A 7 1.62 10.23 6.38
C PHE A 7 1.74 10.26 4.86
N ALA A 8 2.91 10.69 4.36
CA ALA A 8 3.14 10.77 2.93
C ALA A 8 2.84 9.39 2.36
N PRO A 9 1.95 9.25 1.36
CA PRO A 9 1.68 7.96 0.76
C PRO A 9 3.00 7.44 0.19
N TRP A 10 3.28 6.16 0.33
CA TRP A 10 4.59 5.57 0.04
C TRP A 10 4.87 5.46 -1.48
N GLY A 11 4.83 6.62 -2.14
CA GLY A 11 5.02 6.81 -3.57
C GLY A 11 3.78 6.49 -4.41
N THR A 12 3.81 6.99 -5.65
CA THR A 12 2.97 6.49 -6.72
C THR A 12 3.48 5.11 -7.15
N VAL A 13 2.58 4.13 -7.22
CA VAL A 13 2.83 2.80 -7.78
C VAL A 13 3.23 2.96 -9.25
N THR A 14 4.53 2.92 -9.55
CA THR A 14 5.07 2.90 -10.91
C THR A 14 5.79 1.58 -11.17
N PRO A 15 5.90 1.08 -12.41
CA PRO A 15 6.69 -0.12 -12.70
C PRO A 15 8.11 -0.05 -12.12
N ARG A 16 8.73 1.14 -12.15
CA ARG A 16 10.09 1.39 -11.61
C ARG A 16 10.17 1.32 -10.08
N PHE A 17 9.10 1.66 -9.37
CA PHE A 17 9.02 1.49 -7.91
C PHE A 17 9.28 0.02 -7.52
N TRP A 18 8.87 -0.93 -8.37
CA TRP A 18 8.97 -2.37 -8.12
C TRP A 18 10.28 -3.01 -8.61
N THR A 19 10.92 -2.44 -9.64
CA THR A 19 12.15 -3.02 -10.22
C THR A 19 13.42 -2.57 -9.50
N ASN A 20 13.53 -1.29 -9.10
CA ASN A 20 14.82 -0.69 -8.70
C ASN A 20 14.79 0.09 -7.36
N GLY A 21 13.68 0.13 -6.63
CA GLY A 21 13.63 0.66 -5.25
C GLY A 21 13.93 2.15 -5.07
N ARG A 22 13.76 3.00 -6.08
CA ARG A 22 13.79 4.47 -5.89
C ARG A 22 12.37 5.03 -5.93
N PRO A 23 11.94 5.84 -4.95
CA PRO A 23 10.76 6.68 -5.15
C PRO A 23 11.00 7.53 -6.41
N ALA A 24 9.95 7.75 -7.19
CA ALA A 24 10.01 8.72 -8.28
C ALA A 24 10.51 10.03 -7.67
N GLU A 25 11.69 10.45 -8.11
CA GLU A 25 12.28 11.74 -7.79
C GLU A 25 11.19 12.78 -7.98
N THR A 26 10.91 13.51 -6.89
CA THR A 26 9.90 14.57 -6.79
C THR A 26 9.78 15.26 -8.12
N ALA A 27 8.60 15.13 -8.75
CA ALA A 27 8.22 15.98 -9.86
C ALA A 27 8.49 17.42 -9.41
N GLN A 28 9.51 18.00 -10.02
CA GLN A 28 10.02 19.33 -9.77
C GLN A 28 8.83 20.31 -9.80
N PRO A 29 8.69 21.23 -8.83
CA PRO A 29 7.62 22.22 -8.89
C PRO A 29 7.81 23.02 -10.18
N ALA A 30 6.83 22.94 -11.08
CA ALA A 30 6.81 23.83 -12.24
C ALA A 30 6.78 25.27 -11.72
N GLU A 31 7.85 26.02 -12.00
CA GLU A 31 7.89 27.44 -11.70
C GLU A 31 6.77 28.20 -12.46
N PRO A 32 6.15 29.20 -11.82
CA PRO A 32 5.00 29.91 -12.36
C PRO A 32 5.45 30.89 -13.44
N HIS A 33 5.29 30.51 -14.70
CA HIS A 33 5.36 31.47 -15.80
C HIS A 33 4.05 32.27 -15.88
N GLY A 34 4.17 33.55 -15.54
CA GLY A 34 3.62 34.64 -16.35
C GLY A 34 2.10 34.83 -16.34
N MET A 35 1.68 35.82 -15.56
CA MET A 35 0.58 36.75 -15.82
C MET A 35 -0.23 36.52 -17.10
N GLN A 36 -1.52 36.22 -16.96
CA GLN A 36 -2.52 36.86 -17.82
C GLN A 36 -3.78 37.16 -17.02
N LEU A 37 -3.91 38.44 -16.63
CA LEU A 37 -5.16 39.06 -16.24
C LEU A 37 -6.18 38.86 -17.36
N VAL A 38 -7.33 38.28 -17.04
CA VAL A 38 -8.55 38.47 -17.83
C VAL A 38 -9.64 38.90 -16.87
N ALA A 39 -10.28 40.00 -17.26
CA ALA A 39 -11.07 40.89 -16.43
C ALA A 39 -12.31 40.26 -15.79
N GLU A 40 -12.55 40.68 -14.55
CA GLU A 40 -13.82 40.58 -13.82
C GLU A 40 -15.01 41.04 -14.67
N ARG A 41 -16.10 40.26 -14.60
CA ARG A 41 -17.46 40.76 -14.83
C ARG A 41 -18.31 40.45 -13.60
N PRO A 42 -19.20 41.37 -13.17
CA PRO A 42 -19.87 41.27 -11.88
C PRO A 42 -21.07 40.33 -11.90
N HIS A 43 -21.21 39.54 -10.83
CA HIS A 43 -22.34 38.65 -10.56
C HIS A 43 -23.52 39.43 -9.92
N PRO A 44 -24.78 39.20 -10.32
CA PRO A 44 -25.95 39.55 -9.50
C PRO A 44 -26.26 38.45 -8.47
N PRO A 45 -26.86 38.78 -7.31
CA PRO A 45 -27.10 37.84 -6.22
C PRO A 45 -28.41 37.05 -6.42
N VAL A 46 -28.35 35.72 -6.31
CA VAL A 46 -29.55 34.88 -6.17
C VAL A 46 -29.32 33.87 -5.02
N ALA A 47 -30.28 33.85 -4.09
CA ALA A 47 -30.32 33.04 -2.87
C ALA A 47 -30.51 31.52 -3.14
N PRO A 48 -30.28 30.64 -2.14
CA PRO A 48 -30.11 29.20 -2.35
C PRO A 48 -31.43 28.44 -2.40
N PRO A 49 -31.46 27.24 -3.01
CA PRO A 49 -31.98 26.10 -2.24
C PRO A 49 -31.30 24.74 -2.50
N SER A 50 -31.30 23.94 -1.43
CA SER A 50 -31.55 22.49 -1.38
C SER A 50 -30.48 21.48 -1.84
N THR A 51 -29.90 20.84 -0.82
CA THR A 51 -29.96 19.38 -0.57
C THR A 51 -29.47 18.42 -1.66
N GLY A 52 -28.25 17.90 -1.48
CA GLY A 52 -27.83 16.54 -1.89
C GLY A 52 -26.36 16.44 -2.34
N PRO A 53 -25.72 15.26 -2.28
CA PRO A 53 -25.96 14.10 -1.42
C PRO A 53 -25.08 14.14 -0.17
N ALA A 54 -25.49 13.38 0.84
CA ALA A 54 -24.77 13.17 2.08
C ALA A 54 -23.28 12.87 1.85
N GLN A 55 -22.44 13.77 2.35
CA GLN A 55 -21.05 13.51 2.66
C GLN A 55 -21.03 12.26 3.56
N PRO A 56 -20.34 11.16 3.20
CA PRO A 56 -20.27 9.99 4.07
C PRO A 56 -19.58 10.40 5.36
N GLU A 57 -20.32 10.27 6.47
CA GLU A 57 -19.85 10.64 7.80
C GLU A 57 -18.60 9.84 8.18
N PRO A 58 -17.55 10.49 8.72
CA PRO A 58 -16.43 9.79 9.31
C PRO A 58 -16.83 9.34 10.72
N GLY A 59 -17.24 8.07 10.87
CA GLY A 59 -17.64 7.52 12.16
C GLY A 59 -17.93 6.02 12.19
N THR A 60 -16.91 5.24 12.51
CA THR A 60 -16.96 4.00 13.32
C THR A 60 -17.98 2.92 12.94
N ARG A 61 -17.52 1.92 12.16
CA ARG A 61 -17.81 0.51 12.41
C ARG A 61 -16.65 -0.31 11.85
N GLU A 62 -16.21 -1.36 12.56
CA GLU A 62 -15.36 -2.41 12.01
C GLU A 62 -16.06 -3.00 10.77
N ALA A 63 -15.85 -2.37 9.62
CA ALA A 63 -16.35 -2.86 8.37
C ALA A 63 -15.40 -3.96 7.94
N LYS A 64 -15.84 -5.21 8.14
CA LYS A 64 -15.31 -6.34 7.36
C LYS A 64 -15.18 -5.85 5.92
N PRO A 65 -14.01 -5.98 5.28
CA PRO A 65 -13.78 -5.42 3.96
C PRO A 65 -14.91 -5.90 3.05
N ALA A 66 -15.54 -4.96 2.34
CA ALA A 66 -16.65 -5.26 1.47
C ALA A 66 -16.25 -6.42 0.54
N PRO A 67 -17.15 -7.40 0.30
CA PRO A 67 -16.86 -8.48 -0.61
C PRO A 67 -16.45 -7.91 -1.98
N PRO A 68 -15.62 -8.60 -2.76
CA PRO A 68 -15.26 -8.12 -4.07
C PRO A 68 -16.50 -7.82 -4.91
N PRO A 69 -16.48 -6.75 -5.74
CA PRO A 69 -17.55 -6.47 -6.69
C PRO A 69 -17.82 -7.71 -7.54
N GLU A 70 -19.09 -7.97 -7.86
CA GLU A 70 -19.53 -9.18 -8.57
C GLU A 70 -18.70 -9.38 -9.85
N GLU A 71 -18.45 -8.31 -10.60
CA GLU A 71 -17.70 -8.35 -11.85
C GLU A 71 -16.24 -8.85 -11.71
N TYR A 72 -15.66 -8.81 -10.50
CA TYR A 72 -14.28 -9.22 -10.25
C TYR A 72 -14.17 -10.56 -9.52
N ARG A 73 -15.28 -11.16 -9.07
CA ARG A 73 -15.24 -12.35 -8.23
C ARG A 73 -14.57 -13.53 -8.91
N GLU A 74 -14.91 -13.82 -10.16
CA GLU A 74 -14.31 -14.94 -10.90
C GLU A 74 -12.81 -14.75 -11.11
N ARG A 75 -12.38 -13.53 -11.44
CA ARG A 75 -10.96 -13.20 -11.62
C ARG A 75 -10.19 -13.33 -10.31
N ILE A 76 -10.75 -12.84 -9.20
CA ILE A 76 -10.16 -12.99 -7.87
C ILE A 76 -10.12 -14.47 -7.43
N ALA A 77 -11.18 -15.24 -7.71
CA ALA A 77 -11.21 -16.67 -7.46
C ALA A 77 -10.12 -17.41 -8.26
N SER A 78 -9.94 -17.06 -9.54
CA SER A 78 -8.88 -17.61 -10.40
C SER A 78 -7.48 -17.29 -9.86
N ILE A 79 -7.23 -16.03 -9.47
CA ILE A 79 -5.96 -15.60 -8.85
C ILE A 79 -5.69 -16.39 -7.56
N THR A 80 -6.66 -16.42 -6.64
CA THR A 80 -6.49 -17.06 -5.32
C THR A 80 -6.38 -18.58 -5.42
N ALA A 81 -6.93 -19.20 -6.46
CA ALA A 81 -6.75 -20.63 -6.71
C ALA A 81 -5.28 -21.02 -6.94
N ALA A 82 -4.42 -20.10 -7.39
CA ALA A 82 -2.98 -20.35 -7.52
C ALA A 82 -2.30 -20.64 -6.18
N PHE A 83 -2.88 -20.20 -5.05
CA PHE A 83 -2.29 -20.40 -3.72
C PHE A 83 -2.27 -21.88 -3.31
N ALA A 84 -3.11 -22.71 -3.92
CA ALA A 84 -3.18 -24.15 -3.65
C ALA A 84 -2.02 -24.94 -4.28
N ALA A 85 -1.23 -24.33 -5.18
CA ALA A 85 -0.12 -24.98 -5.88
C ALA A 85 1.11 -24.05 -5.89
N PRO A 86 1.75 -23.83 -4.73
CA PRO A 86 2.89 -22.90 -4.62
C PRO A 86 4.13 -23.33 -5.43
N ASP A 87 4.26 -24.61 -5.74
CA ASP A 87 5.36 -25.13 -6.56
C ASP A 87 5.12 -24.95 -8.08
N ASP A 88 3.91 -24.56 -8.49
CA ASP A 88 3.58 -24.27 -9.89
C ASP A 88 3.95 -22.82 -10.24
N HIS A 89 5.24 -22.61 -10.52
CA HIS A 89 5.78 -21.29 -10.85
C HIS A 89 5.11 -20.65 -12.06
N GLN A 90 4.69 -21.43 -13.06
CA GLN A 90 4.02 -20.90 -14.24
C GLN A 90 2.64 -20.36 -13.88
N ARG A 91 1.90 -21.09 -13.05
CA ARG A 91 0.60 -20.65 -12.55
C ARG A 91 0.71 -19.43 -11.65
N LEU A 92 1.71 -19.37 -10.77
CA LEU A 92 1.97 -18.19 -9.95
C LEU A 92 2.31 -16.97 -10.81
N ALA A 93 3.16 -17.12 -11.83
CA ALA A 93 3.47 -16.03 -12.76
C ALA A 93 2.22 -15.52 -13.52
N ALA A 94 1.38 -16.44 -14.00
CA ALA A 94 0.12 -16.08 -14.66
C ALA A 94 -0.85 -15.36 -13.71
N ALA A 95 -0.97 -15.82 -12.46
CA ALA A 95 -1.80 -15.18 -11.44
C ALA A 95 -1.26 -13.79 -11.06
N SER A 96 0.05 -13.61 -10.96
CA SER A 96 0.70 -12.32 -10.71
C SER A 96 0.41 -11.32 -11.83
N ALA A 97 0.53 -11.73 -13.09
CA ALA A 97 0.20 -10.89 -14.23
C ALA A 97 -1.29 -10.50 -14.25
N GLU A 98 -2.18 -11.42 -13.88
CA GLU A 98 -3.61 -11.14 -13.78
C GLU A 98 -3.95 -10.21 -12.61
N ALA A 99 -3.33 -10.39 -11.46
CA ALA A 99 -3.48 -9.50 -10.31
C ALA A 99 -2.98 -8.08 -10.60
N GLU A 100 -1.92 -7.93 -11.39
CA GLU A 100 -1.45 -6.62 -11.85
C GLU A 100 -2.46 -5.94 -12.79
N ARG A 101 -2.98 -6.65 -13.78
CA ARG A 101 -4.04 -6.11 -14.67
C ARG A 101 -5.26 -5.68 -13.86
N LEU A 102 -5.67 -6.50 -12.89
CA LEU A 102 -6.80 -6.21 -12.02
C LEU A 102 -6.55 -4.99 -11.12
N ASP A 103 -5.35 -4.84 -10.56
CA ASP A 103 -4.96 -3.66 -9.77
C ASP A 103 -5.05 -2.39 -10.61
N GLN A 104 -4.55 -2.41 -11.85
CA GLN A 104 -4.64 -1.26 -12.76
C GLN A 104 -6.10 -0.88 -13.07
N GLU A 105 -6.93 -1.87 -13.37
CA GLU A 105 -8.34 -1.65 -13.69
C GLU A 105 -9.13 -1.10 -12.49
N ILE A 106 -9.02 -1.75 -11.32
CA ILE A 106 -9.71 -1.32 -10.11
C ILE A 106 -9.16 0.04 -9.62
N SER A 107 -7.85 0.28 -9.74
CA SER A 107 -7.25 1.59 -9.43
C SER A 107 -7.82 2.69 -10.33
N THR A 108 -8.02 2.41 -11.63
CA THR A 108 -8.60 3.37 -12.58
C THR A 108 -10.05 3.68 -12.24
N ARG A 109 -10.82 2.66 -11.85
CA ARG A 109 -12.26 2.79 -11.60
C ARG A 109 -12.60 3.38 -10.24
N TYR A 110 -11.94 2.95 -9.18
CA TYR A 110 -12.27 3.30 -7.81
C TYR A 110 -11.24 4.21 -7.13
N GLY A 111 -10.06 4.35 -7.74
CA GLY A 111 -8.94 5.09 -7.17
C GLY A 111 -7.93 4.20 -6.43
N PRO A 112 -6.69 4.70 -6.25
CA PRO A 112 -5.58 3.92 -5.73
C PRO A 112 -5.67 3.60 -4.22
N THR A 113 -6.51 4.32 -3.47
CA THR A 113 -6.70 4.16 -2.02
C THR A 113 -7.99 3.43 -1.65
N HIS A 114 -8.79 3.03 -2.65
CA HIS A 114 -10.05 2.35 -2.40
C HIS A 114 -9.83 0.93 -1.84
N THR A 115 -10.72 0.48 -0.95
CA THR A 115 -10.65 -0.84 -0.29
C THR A 115 -10.45 -2.01 -1.27
N HIS A 116 -11.14 -2.02 -2.41
CA HIS A 116 -10.96 -3.07 -3.42
C HIS A 116 -9.55 -3.07 -4.03
N THR A 117 -8.99 -1.88 -4.28
CA THR A 117 -7.63 -1.73 -4.78
C THR A 117 -6.60 -2.25 -3.75
N ILE A 118 -6.78 -1.86 -2.48
CA ILE A 118 -5.93 -2.34 -1.38
C ILE A 118 -5.95 -3.87 -1.30
N ASN A 119 -7.15 -4.49 -1.38
CA ASN A 119 -7.29 -5.94 -1.31
C ASN A 119 -6.59 -6.66 -2.47
N VAL A 120 -6.63 -6.13 -3.70
CA VAL A 120 -5.90 -6.73 -4.83
C VAL A 120 -4.39 -6.58 -4.66
N ARG A 121 -3.92 -5.47 -4.12
CA ARG A 121 -2.48 -5.28 -3.82
C ARG A 121 -1.98 -6.23 -2.72
N GLU A 122 -2.83 -6.58 -1.75
CA GLU A 122 -2.53 -7.66 -0.80
C GLU A 122 -2.38 -9.03 -1.50
N LEU A 123 -3.21 -9.33 -2.51
CA LEU A 123 -3.05 -10.55 -3.32
C LEU A 123 -1.72 -10.55 -4.07
N ARG A 124 -1.31 -9.40 -4.63
CA ARG A 124 0.01 -9.24 -5.29
C ARG A 124 1.15 -9.50 -4.30
N ALA A 125 1.04 -9.00 -3.07
CA ALA A 125 2.01 -9.26 -1.99
C ALA A 125 2.14 -10.77 -1.70
N HIS A 126 1.00 -11.46 -1.60
CA HIS A 126 0.99 -12.88 -1.31
C HIS A 126 1.54 -13.72 -2.47
N LEU A 127 1.20 -13.39 -3.72
CA LEU A 127 1.75 -14.06 -4.91
C LEU A 127 3.27 -13.90 -5.01
N ALA A 128 3.80 -12.70 -4.76
CA ALA A 128 5.24 -12.47 -4.72
C ALA A 128 5.92 -13.34 -3.64
N HIS A 129 5.29 -13.48 -2.47
CA HIS A 129 5.81 -14.33 -1.41
C HIS A 129 5.84 -15.81 -1.83
N LEU A 130 4.75 -16.32 -2.40
CA LEU A 130 4.69 -17.70 -2.91
C LEU A 130 5.67 -17.94 -4.06
N GLY A 131 5.92 -16.94 -4.89
CA GLY A 131 6.91 -16.98 -5.96
C GLY A 131 8.38 -16.91 -5.50
N GLY A 132 8.63 -16.84 -4.18
CA GLY A 132 9.99 -16.73 -3.63
C GLY A 132 10.58 -15.31 -3.68
N GLU A 133 9.80 -14.30 -4.07
CA GLU A 133 10.23 -12.92 -4.18
C GLU A 133 10.03 -12.15 -2.86
N ALA A 134 10.70 -12.59 -1.80
CA ALA A 134 10.52 -12.09 -0.43
C ALA A 134 10.65 -10.55 -0.31
N GLY A 135 11.61 -9.94 -1.02
CA GLY A 135 11.78 -8.49 -1.04
C GLY A 135 10.64 -7.74 -1.74
N VAL A 136 10.10 -8.30 -2.82
CA VAL A 136 8.94 -7.73 -3.53
C VAL A 136 7.69 -7.85 -2.67
N ALA A 137 7.48 -9.02 -2.04
CA ALA A 137 6.38 -9.23 -1.11
C ALA A 137 6.43 -8.25 0.08
N THR A 138 7.62 -8.03 0.64
CA THR A 138 7.83 -7.07 1.73
C THR A 138 7.40 -5.67 1.32
N ARG A 139 7.85 -5.18 0.16
CA ARG A 139 7.47 -3.85 -0.37
C ARG A 139 5.96 -3.72 -0.59
N TRP A 140 5.31 -4.77 -1.09
CA TRP A 140 3.87 -4.77 -1.24
C TRP A 140 3.14 -4.68 0.10
N TYR A 141 3.53 -5.51 1.09
CA TYR A 141 2.91 -5.45 2.41
C TYR A 141 3.19 -4.15 3.15
N LEU A 142 4.36 -3.54 2.94
CA LEU A 142 4.65 -2.19 3.39
C LEU A 142 3.61 -1.21 2.83
N HIS A 143 3.52 -1.11 1.50
CA HIS A 143 2.60 -0.20 0.81
C HIS A 143 1.14 -0.39 1.25
N THR A 144 0.65 -1.62 1.26
CA THR A 144 -0.73 -1.91 1.66
C THR A 144 -0.97 -1.61 3.12
N THR A 145 -0.02 -1.88 4.02
CA THR A 145 -0.16 -1.51 5.45
C THR A 145 -0.30 0.00 5.62
N GLY A 146 0.49 0.80 4.88
CA GLY A 146 0.35 2.26 4.88
C GLY A 146 -1.03 2.71 4.40
N LEU A 147 -1.53 2.14 3.31
CA LEU A 147 -2.89 2.43 2.80
C LEU A 147 -3.98 2.03 3.79
N GLN A 148 -3.85 0.87 4.42
CA GLN A 148 -4.81 0.38 5.41
C GLN A 148 -4.80 1.22 6.69
N ALA A 149 -3.62 1.67 7.13
CA ALA A 149 -3.50 2.58 8.26
C ALA A 149 -4.17 3.93 7.98
N ALA A 150 -4.01 4.48 6.78
CA ALA A 150 -4.69 5.71 6.37
C ALA A 150 -6.20 5.54 6.22
N ALA A 151 -6.66 4.40 5.69
CA ALA A 151 -8.09 4.18 5.43
C ALA A 151 -8.88 3.75 6.68
N TRP A 152 -8.29 2.91 7.54
CA TRP A 152 -8.99 2.23 8.64
C TRP A 152 -8.34 2.45 10.01
N GLY A 153 -7.16 3.09 10.05
CA GLY A 153 -6.40 3.30 11.28
C GLY A 153 -5.36 2.21 11.55
N ALA A 154 -4.31 2.60 12.28
CA ALA A 154 -3.21 1.74 12.69
C ALA A 154 -3.67 0.53 13.52
N ALA A 155 -4.62 0.73 14.44
CA ALA A 155 -5.10 -0.32 15.35
C ALA A 155 -6.04 -1.34 14.68
N HIS A 156 -6.49 -1.10 13.45
CA HIS A 156 -7.41 -2.00 12.76
C HIS A 156 -6.77 -3.38 12.53
N LYS A 157 -7.53 -4.46 12.77
CA LYS A 157 -6.99 -5.83 12.72
C LYS A 157 -6.30 -6.15 11.39
N LEU A 158 -6.87 -5.73 10.26
CA LEU A 158 -6.26 -5.98 8.95
C LEU A 158 -4.92 -5.25 8.78
N THR A 159 -4.83 -4.00 9.24
CA THR A 159 -3.58 -3.23 9.25
C THR A 159 -2.50 -3.94 10.08
N GLN A 160 -2.89 -4.42 11.27
CA GLN A 160 -2.00 -5.17 12.16
C GLN A 160 -1.56 -6.52 11.56
N ASP A 161 -2.45 -7.22 10.84
CA ASP A 161 -2.13 -8.49 10.19
C ASP A 161 -1.19 -8.28 8.98
N SER A 162 -1.41 -7.24 8.17
CA SER A 162 -0.54 -6.88 7.05
C SER A 162 0.86 -6.47 7.54
N ALA A 163 0.95 -5.72 8.65
CA ALA A 163 2.23 -5.39 9.27
C ALA A 163 3.02 -6.64 9.70
N ARG A 164 2.34 -7.65 10.26
CA ARG A 164 2.96 -8.94 10.62
C ARG A 164 3.41 -9.71 9.38
N ARG A 165 2.64 -9.68 8.29
CA ARG A 165 3.02 -10.30 7.01
C ARG A 165 4.24 -9.61 6.37
N ALA A 166 4.35 -8.28 6.47
CA ALA A 166 5.54 -7.54 6.04
C ALA A 166 6.79 -8.03 6.79
N VAL A 167 6.70 -8.20 8.11
CA VAL A 167 7.83 -8.73 8.91
C VAL A 167 8.15 -10.17 8.53
N HIS A 168 7.14 -11.02 8.39
CA HIS A 168 7.34 -12.42 8.01
C HIS A 168 8.08 -12.54 6.67
N THR A 169 7.60 -11.82 5.65
CA THR A 169 8.24 -11.82 4.33
C THR A 169 9.63 -11.21 4.34
N TRP A 170 9.85 -10.15 5.12
CA TRP A 170 11.18 -9.56 5.28
C TRP A 170 12.18 -10.54 5.91
N THR A 171 11.76 -11.32 6.92
CA THR A 171 12.62 -12.35 7.53
C THR A 171 12.96 -13.51 6.59
N SER A 172 12.23 -13.66 5.47
CA SER A 172 12.52 -14.65 4.43
C SER A 172 13.51 -14.13 3.37
N ILE A 173 13.96 -12.87 3.44
CA ILE A 173 14.98 -12.34 2.53
C ILE A 173 16.32 -12.97 2.86
N THR A 174 16.88 -13.71 1.90
CA THR A 174 18.15 -14.44 2.07
C THR A 174 19.38 -13.58 1.83
N ALA A 175 19.27 -12.56 0.95
CA ALA A 175 20.36 -11.63 0.67
C ALA A 175 20.46 -10.57 1.79
N PRO A 176 21.55 -10.51 2.57
CA PRO A 176 21.67 -9.56 3.69
C PRO A 176 21.54 -8.10 3.26
N GLN A 177 22.06 -7.74 2.09
CA GLN A 177 21.99 -6.39 1.55
C GLN A 177 20.56 -5.94 1.28
N ASP A 178 19.71 -6.83 0.75
CA ASP A 178 18.30 -6.54 0.47
C ASP A 178 17.50 -6.39 1.78
N ALA A 179 17.79 -7.24 2.77
CA ALA A 179 17.18 -7.13 4.10
C ALA A 179 17.58 -5.82 4.79
N LEU A 180 18.85 -5.42 4.70
CA LEU A 180 19.36 -4.16 5.21
C LEU A 180 18.74 -2.95 4.50
N ALA A 181 18.51 -3.03 3.19
CA ALA A 181 17.89 -1.97 2.42
C ALA A 181 16.42 -1.72 2.82
N LEU A 182 15.65 -2.79 3.06
CA LEU A 182 14.22 -2.68 3.41
C LEU A 182 13.94 -2.52 4.91
N GLY A 183 14.90 -2.87 5.76
CA GLY A 183 14.75 -2.83 7.22
C GLY A 183 14.35 -1.47 7.79
N PRO A 184 14.97 -0.34 7.38
CA PRO A 184 14.58 0.98 7.86
C PRO A 184 13.13 1.32 7.54
N GLU A 185 12.66 1.07 6.32
CA GLU A 185 11.26 1.31 5.92
C GLU A 185 10.30 0.44 6.75
N LEU A 186 10.69 -0.82 7.01
CA LEU A 186 9.93 -1.72 7.87
C LEU A 186 9.84 -1.22 9.32
N LEU A 187 10.93 -0.71 9.89
CA LEU A 187 10.92 -0.12 11.23
C LEU A 187 10.03 1.13 11.29
N THR A 188 10.11 2.01 10.29
CA THR A 188 9.24 3.19 10.20
C THR A 188 7.76 2.79 10.17
N MET A 189 7.40 1.80 9.35
CA MET A 189 6.03 1.25 9.32
C MET A 189 5.61 0.72 10.69
N LEU A 190 6.45 -0.10 11.31
CA LEU A 190 6.12 -0.76 12.58
C LEU A 190 6.00 0.23 13.73
N ALA A 191 6.81 1.29 13.76
CA ALA A 191 6.67 2.37 14.72
C ALA A 191 5.30 3.05 14.60
N ALA A 192 4.87 3.38 13.37
CA ALA A 192 3.57 4.00 13.12
C ALA A 192 2.38 3.09 13.43
N VAL A 193 2.49 1.78 13.14
CA VAL A 193 1.37 0.83 13.26
C VAL A 193 1.29 0.19 14.64
N THR A 194 2.43 -0.14 15.24
CA THR A 194 2.49 -0.93 16.49
C THR A 194 3.14 -0.20 17.66
N GLY A 195 3.87 0.88 17.40
CA GLY A 195 4.72 1.56 18.38
C GLY A 195 6.09 0.89 18.56
N GLU A 196 7.10 1.67 18.93
CA GLU A 196 8.49 1.20 19.05
C GLU A 196 8.71 0.20 20.20
N GLU A 197 7.88 0.25 21.24
CA GLU A 197 7.98 -0.68 22.38
C GLU A 197 7.46 -2.08 22.05
N HIS A 198 6.71 -2.20 20.95
CA HIS A 198 6.11 -3.46 20.55
C HIS A 198 7.19 -4.50 20.20
N ARG A 199 6.95 -5.76 20.61
CA ARG A 199 7.92 -6.86 20.46
C ARG A 199 8.41 -7.04 19.02
N ILE A 200 7.54 -6.78 18.03
CA ILE A 200 7.84 -6.99 16.62
C ILE A 200 8.83 -5.95 16.10
N TYR A 201 8.71 -4.68 16.54
CA TYR A 201 9.64 -3.62 16.21
C TYR A 201 11.02 -3.92 16.79
N ARG A 202 11.07 -4.26 18.09
CA ARG A 202 12.33 -4.62 18.76
C ARG A 202 13.00 -5.84 18.14
N HIS A 203 12.22 -6.81 17.67
CA HIS A 203 12.74 -7.97 16.95
C HIS A 203 13.41 -7.56 15.63
N VAL A 204 12.72 -6.81 14.77
CA VAL A 204 13.29 -6.34 13.48
C VAL A 204 14.55 -5.50 13.72
N ARG A 205 14.54 -4.60 14.71
CA ARG A 205 15.72 -3.81 15.08
C ARG A 205 16.90 -4.70 15.45
N SER A 206 16.68 -5.69 16.31
CA SER A 206 17.73 -6.63 16.71
C SER A 206 18.28 -7.44 15.53
N VAL A 207 17.44 -7.86 14.59
CA VAL A 207 17.89 -8.57 13.38
C VAL A 207 18.76 -7.65 12.51
N LEU A 208 18.36 -6.39 12.30
CA LEU A 208 19.14 -5.41 11.54
C LEU A 208 20.49 -5.12 12.18
N ASP A 209 20.55 -4.98 13.50
CA ASP A 209 21.82 -4.75 14.21
C ASP A 209 22.76 -5.94 14.01
N LYS A 210 22.26 -7.18 14.10
CA LYS A 210 23.05 -8.39 13.81
C LYS A 210 23.57 -8.40 12.38
N LEU A 211 22.72 -8.12 11.39
CA LEU A 211 23.11 -8.08 9.97
C LEU A 211 24.21 -7.04 9.69
N ARG A 212 24.19 -5.88 10.36
CA ARG A 212 25.22 -4.84 10.22
C ARG A 212 26.57 -5.23 10.82
N THR A 213 26.54 -6.04 11.88
CA THR A 213 27.75 -6.47 12.60
C THR A 213 28.36 -7.78 12.08
N ALA A 214 27.65 -8.49 11.20
CA ALA A 214 28.14 -9.74 10.63
C ALA A 214 29.31 -9.47 9.64
N PRO A 215 30.41 -10.24 9.70
CA PRO A 215 31.44 -10.18 8.67
C PRO A 215 30.86 -10.68 7.34
N GLY A 216 31.05 -9.89 6.28
CA GLY A 216 30.57 -10.20 4.92
C GLY A 216 31.42 -11.22 4.17
#